data_AF-A0A7Y3TTX6-F1
#
_entry.id   AF-A0A7Y3TTX6-F1
#
_cell.length_a   1.000
_cell.length_b   1.000
_cell.length_c   1.000
_cell.angle_alpha   90.00
_cell.angle_beta   90.00
_cell.angle_gamma   90.00
#
_symmetry.space_group_name_H-M   'P 1'
#
loop_
_entity.id
_entity.type
_entity.pdbx_description
1 polymer ?
#
loop_
_entity_poly.entity_id
_entity_poly.type
_entity_poly.pdbx_seq_one_letter_code
_entity_poly.pdbx_strand_id
1 'polypeptide(L)'
;MAPALANCAEVLASVEQMQPAMERQWQQLQQQTTYPWGQARPLGTLVGDRVALTPAFDRLTGSQKQQVIDAIFGYTLTPAEEQALSGAVLIGPYTIYANDQRMIYQASACHNMTTLTEKARYSHYYNFAEFFTPRSELEAELRNVGRPAWRKVRFPIAAAPERATRLKFWNAIGYEQAANNWWIAWVPEQGYFEVNAPVGYSQSLLQRFWQSAPQQYRYVVVTADGTFVQEQTFR
;
A
#
# COMPACT_ATOMS: atom_id res chain seq x y z
N MET A 1 14.97 -20.77 13.14
CA MET A 1 14.48 -20.10 11.92
C MET A 1 13.25 -20.85 11.45
N ALA A 2 12.16 -20.14 11.15
CA ALA A 2 10.98 -20.80 10.58
C ALA A 2 11.32 -21.35 9.17
N PRO A 3 10.88 -22.56 8.79
CA PRO A 3 11.26 -23.22 7.53
C PRO A 3 11.01 -22.40 6.26
N ALA A 4 10.08 -21.44 6.28
CA ALA A 4 9.74 -20.60 5.13
C ALA A 4 10.84 -19.58 4.75
N LEU A 5 11.72 -19.20 5.67
CA LEU A 5 12.83 -18.27 5.41
C LEU A 5 14.04 -18.94 4.74
N ALA A 6 14.08 -20.28 4.70
CA ALA A 6 15.21 -21.03 4.15
C ALA A 6 15.23 -21.06 2.60
N ASN A 7 14.14 -20.68 1.94
CA ASN A 7 13.98 -20.72 0.48
C ASN A 7 13.97 -19.34 -0.17
N CYS A 8 14.29 -18.28 0.57
CA CYS A 8 14.35 -16.93 0.00
C CYS A 8 15.72 -16.76 -0.66
N ALA A 9 15.72 -16.48 -1.96
CA ALA A 9 16.94 -16.45 -2.78
C ALA A 9 17.79 -15.20 -2.55
N GLU A 10 17.22 -14.15 -1.95
CA GLU A 10 17.85 -12.84 -1.79
C GLU A 10 18.09 -12.54 -0.31
N VAL A 11 19.15 -11.79 -0.03
CA VAL A 11 19.45 -11.30 1.32
C VAL A 11 19.10 -9.81 1.35
N LEU A 12 18.46 -9.35 2.42
CA LEU A 12 18.21 -7.91 2.59
C LEU A 12 19.54 -7.24 2.98
N ALA A 13 19.98 -6.24 2.20
CA ALA A 13 21.16 -5.47 2.58
C ALA A 13 20.90 -4.67 3.86
N SER A 14 21.95 -4.35 4.60
CA SER A 14 21.83 -3.40 5.70
C SER A 14 21.62 -1.98 5.15
N VAL A 15 21.05 -1.10 5.98
CA VAL A 15 20.84 0.31 5.60
C VAL A 15 22.18 0.96 5.30
N GLU A 16 23.18 0.71 6.13
CA GLU A 16 24.52 1.27 6.03
C GLU A 16 25.21 0.87 4.71
N GLN A 17 24.97 -0.35 4.24
CA GLN A 17 25.51 -0.84 2.97
C GLN A 17 24.90 -0.13 1.76
N MET A 18 23.60 0.17 1.80
CA MET A 18 22.87 0.75 0.65
C MET A 18 22.74 2.26 0.71
N GLN A 19 22.97 2.86 1.88
CA GLN A 19 22.77 4.29 2.12
C GLN A 19 23.49 5.18 1.12
N PRO A 20 24.77 4.97 0.76
CA PRO A 20 25.45 5.84 -0.22
C PRO A 20 24.77 5.84 -1.59
N ALA A 21 24.37 4.67 -2.09
CA ALA A 21 23.69 4.54 -3.37
C ALA A 21 22.29 5.15 -3.35
N MET A 22 21.54 4.91 -2.27
CA MET A 22 20.19 5.44 -2.09
C MET A 22 20.19 6.96 -1.91
N GLU A 23 21.11 7.53 -1.13
CA GLU A 23 21.22 8.99 -0.95
C GLU A 23 21.58 9.68 -2.26
N ARG A 24 22.52 9.10 -3.03
CA ARG A 24 22.88 9.61 -4.36
C ARG A 24 21.68 9.60 -5.30
N GLN A 25 20.93 8.49 -5.35
CA GLN A 25 19.71 8.40 -6.15
C GLN A 25 18.64 9.39 -5.68
N TRP A 26 18.44 9.50 -4.37
CA TRP A 26 17.47 10.42 -3.79
C TRP A 26 17.78 11.88 -4.15
N GLN A 27 19.05 12.28 -4.05
CA GLN A 27 19.49 13.61 -4.48
C GLN A 27 19.26 13.85 -5.97
N GLN A 28 19.59 12.88 -6.83
CA GLN A 28 19.31 12.98 -8.26
C GLN A 28 17.83 13.17 -8.55
N LEU A 29 16.97 12.35 -7.94
CA LEU A 29 15.53 12.44 -8.10
C LEU A 29 14.96 13.78 -7.60
N GLN A 30 15.51 14.35 -6.52
CA GLN A 30 15.10 15.67 -6.01
C GLN A 30 15.50 16.83 -6.92
N GLN A 31 16.59 16.68 -7.69
CA GLN A 31 17.11 17.71 -8.60
C GLN A 31 16.51 17.64 -10.02
N GLN A 32 15.90 16.50 -10.38
CA GLN A 32 15.26 16.34 -11.68
C GLN A 32 14.11 17.33 -11.88
N THR A 33 14.04 17.91 -13.08
CA THR A 33 12.95 18.82 -13.45
C THR A 33 11.86 18.12 -14.27
N THR A 34 12.18 16.97 -14.85
CA THR A 34 11.31 16.19 -15.74
C THR A 34 11.29 14.75 -15.24
N TYR A 35 10.08 14.18 -15.12
CA TYR A 35 9.89 12.82 -14.64
C TYR A 35 9.00 11.99 -15.58
N PRO A 36 9.15 10.65 -15.60
CA PRO A 36 8.30 9.78 -16.41
C PRO A 36 6.82 9.84 -15.99
N TRP A 37 6.53 10.17 -14.73
CA TRP A 37 5.16 10.36 -14.21
C TRP A 37 4.61 11.78 -14.39
N GLY A 38 5.32 12.66 -15.10
CA GLY A 38 4.89 14.04 -15.37
C GLY A 38 5.41 15.06 -14.36
N GLN A 39 4.59 16.05 -14.00
CA GLN A 39 5.03 17.24 -13.24
C GLN A 39 4.82 17.11 -11.72
N ALA A 40 4.09 16.10 -11.26
CA ALA A 40 3.87 15.88 -9.84
C ALA A 40 5.21 15.71 -9.10
N ARG A 41 5.26 16.20 -7.84
CA ARG A 41 6.42 16.10 -6.94
C ARG A 41 6.09 15.16 -5.77
N PRO A 42 6.06 13.83 -6.00
CA PRO A 42 5.64 12.85 -4.99
C PRO A 42 6.73 12.53 -3.96
N LEU A 43 7.98 12.93 -4.19
CA LEU A 43 9.12 12.59 -3.33
C LEU A 43 9.19 13.54 -2.13
N GLY A 44 9.08 12.99 -0.92
CA GLY A 44 9.16 13.76 0.32
C GLY A 44 10.54 13.63 0.97
N THR A 45 10.63 12.84 2.03
CA THR A 45 11.84 12.69 2.85
C THR A 45 12.40 11.28 2.80
N LEU A 46 13.72 11.16 2.88
CA LEU A 46 14.45 9.92 3.15
C LEU A 46 15.09 10.05 4.54
N VAL A 47 14.75 9.15 5.47
CA VAL A 47 15.33 9.10 6.82
C VAL A 47 15.60 7.65 7.20
N GLY A 48 16.88 7.26 7.26
CA GLY A 48 17.27 5.87 7.47
C GLY A 48 16.74 4.97 6.33
N ASP A 49 16.03 3.90 6.69
CA ASP A 49 15.36 2.98 5.76
C ASP A 49 13.98 3.49 5.28
N ARG A 50 13.53 4.66 5.76
CA ARG A 50 12.17 5.15 5.53
C ARG A 50 12.13 6.22 4.45
N VAL A 51 11.39 5.93 3.38
CA VAL A 51 10.98 6.92 2.37
C VAL A 51 9.55 7.38 2.67
N ALA A 52 9.35 8.68 2.85
CA ALA A 52 8.02 9.28 2.95
C ALA A 52 7.70 10.08 1.68
N LEU A 53 6.53 9.81 1.10
CA LEU A 53 6.02 10.51 -0.08
C LEU A 53 5.16 11.70 0.33
N THR A 54 4.98 12.65 -0.60
CA THR A 54 4.11 13.81 -0.42
C THR A 54 2.65 13.49 -0.80
N PRO A 55 1.67 14.35 -0.47
CA PRO A 55 0.29 14.18 -0.92
C PRO A 55 0.11 14.13 -2.45
N ALA A 56 1.11 14.59 -3.22
CA ALA A 56 1.05 14.54 -4.68
C ALA A 56 1.03 13.09 -5.20
N PHE A 57 1.61 12.14 -4.45
CA PHE A 57 1.59 10.73 -4.83
C PHE A 57 0.17 10.14 -4.91
N ASP A 58 -0.71 10.51 -3.97
CA ASP A 58 -2.06 9.94 -3.90
C ASP A 58 -2.91 10.29 -5.15
N ARG A 59 -2.55 11.38 -5.85
CA ARG A 59 -3.23 11.88 -7.05
C ARG A 59 -2.73 11.25 -8.36
N LEU A 60 -1.67 10.47 -8.30
CA LEU A 60 -1.11 9.78 -9.47
C LEU A 60 -2.01 8.61 -9.90
N THR A 61 -1.96 8.28 -11.19
CA THR A 61 -2.50 7.00 -11.69
C THR A 61 -1.68 5.82 -11.17
N GLY A 62 -2.23 4.61 -11.22
CA GLY A 62 -1.53 3.39 -10.78
C GLY A 62 -0.22 3.19 -11.52
N SER A 63 -0.20 3.42 -12.84
CA SER A 63 1.03 3.38 -13.64
C SER A 63 2.06 4.43 -13.20
N GLN A 64 1.63 5.65 -12.92
CA GLN A 64 2.50 6.72 -12.43
C GLN A 64 3.03 6.42 -11.02
N LYS A 65 2.21 5.83 -10.15
CA LYS A 65 2.64 5.38 -8.82
C LYS A 65 3.74 4.32 -8.91
N GLN A 66 3.59 3.37 -9.84
CA GLN A 66 4.61 2.35 -10.08
C GLN A 66 5.91 2.98 -10.61
N GLN A 67 5.83 3.93 -11.55
CA GLN A 67 7.00 4.65 -12.04
C GLN A 67 7.76 5.39 -10.93
N VAL A 68 7.06 5.95 -9.93
CA VAL A 68 7.69 6.58 -8.77
C VAL A 68 8.43 5.55 -7.93
N ILE A 69 7.80 4.40 -7.65
CA ILE A 69 8.42 3.31 -6.88
C ILE A 69 9.65 2.78 -7.60
N ASP A 70 9.55 2.51 -8.90
CA ASP A 70 10.65 2.00 -9.71
C ASP A 70 11.82 3.00 -9.75
N ALA A 71 11.54 4.30 -9.87
CA ALA A 71 12.57 5.33 -9.86
C ALA A 71 13.28 5.45 -8.51
N ILE A 72 12.58 5.27 -7.39
CA ILE A 72 13.19 5.26 -6.05
C ILE A 72 14.23 4.14 -5.94
N PHE A 73 13.96 2.98 -6.53
CA PHE A 73 14.86 1.83 -6.53
C PHE A 73 15.77 1.74 -7.77
N GLY A 74 15.73 2.74 -8.65
CA GLY A 74 16.53 2.80 -9.87
C GLY A 74 18.00 3.20 -9.66
N TYR A 75 18.54 3.05 -8.46
CA TYR A 75 19.92 3.41 -8.14
C TYR A 75 20.92 2.45 -8.80
N THR A 76 22.10 2.98 -9.11
CA THR A 76 23.25 2.19 -9.59
C THR A 76 24.32 2.16 -8.51
N LEU A 77 24.89 0.98 -8.30
CA LEU A 77 26.03 0.77 -7.42
C LEU A 77 27.33 1.13 -8.14
N THR A 78 28.27 1.73 -7.42
CA THR A 78 29.65 1.88 -7.86
C THR A 78 30.40 0.57 -7.67
N PRO A 79 31.53 0.34 -8.35
CA PRO A 79 32.34 -0.87 -8.15
C PRO A 79 32.76 -1.11 -6.69
N ALA A 80 33.01 -0.04 -5.92
CA ALA A 80 33.35 -0.14 -4.51
C ALA A 80 32.16 -0.56 -3.64
N GLU A 81 30.96 -0.04 -3.94
CA GLU A 81 29.71 -0.44 -3.28
C GLU A 81 29.39 -1.91 -3.61
N GLU A 82 29.48 -2.32 -4.88
CA GLU A 82 29.29 -3.72 -5.29
C GLU A 82 30.24 -4.68 -4.56
N GLN A 83 31.52 -4.29 -4.45
CA GLN A 83 32.52 -5.08 -3.74
C GLN A 83 32.21 -5.20 -2.24
N ALA A 84 31.68 -4.13 -1.62
CA ALA A 84 31.25 -4.16 -0.22
C ALA A 84 30.03 -5.08 0.01
N LEU A 85 29.20 -5.31 -1.00
CA LEU A 85 28.07 -6.25 -0.96
C LEU A 85 28.48 -7.72 -1.20
N SER A 86 29.77 -7.99 -1.42
CA SER A 86 30.32 -9.35 -1.63
C SER A 86 29.66 -10.14 -2.77
N GLY A 87 29.09 -9.45 -3.78
CA GLY A 87 28.47 -10.09 -4.94
C GLY A 87 27.13 -10.78 -4.69
N ALA A 88 26.51 -10.60 -3.52
CA ALA A 88 25.15 -11.08 -3.27
C ALA A 88 24.13 -10.19 -4.02
N VAL A 89 23.08 -10.81 -4.58
CA VAL A 89 21.90 -10.06 -5.04
C VAL A 89 21.15 -9.60 -3.78
N LEU A 90 21.32 -8.33 -3.45
CA LEU A 90 20.70 -7.74 -2.26
C LEU A 90 19.56 -6.82 -2.64
N ILE A 91 18.43 -6.97 -1.96
CA ILE A 91 17.35 -5.98 -2.01
C ILE A 91 17.70 -4.85 -1.05
N GLY A 92 17.53 -3.60 -1.49
CA GLY A 92 17.67 -2.43 -0.62
C GLY A 92 16.62 -2.43 0.49
N PRO A 93 16.98 -2.15 1.77
CA PRO A 93 16.10 -2.32 2.92
C PRO A 93 14.99 -1.27 3.05
N TYR A 94 14.71 -0.50 2.01
CA TYR A 94 13.88 0.70 2.12
C TYR A 94 12.38 0.38 2.10
N THR A 95 11.65 1.04 2.98
CA THR A 95 10.18 0.99 3.03
C THR A 95 9.63 2.36 2.63
N ILE A 96 8.64 2.36 1.73
CA ILE A 96 7.99 3.57 1.24
C ILE A 96 6.64 3.75 1.94
N TYR A 97 6.37 4.96 2.40
CA TYR A 97 5.13 5.36 3.02
C TYR A 97 4.51 6.56 2.31
N ALA A 98 3.19 6.57 2.19
CA ALA A 98 2.42 7.75 1.79
C ALA A 98 2.52 8.85 2.86
N ASN A 99 2.10 10.05 2.51
CA ASN A 99 2.12 11.21 3.41
C ASN A 99 1.32 10.99 4.70
N ASP A 100 0.23 10.23 4.62
CA ASP A 100 -0.60 9.88 5.79
C ASP A 100 -0.02 8.75 6.65
N GLN A 101 1.12 8.19 6.23
CA GLN A 101 1.85 7.07 6.81
C GLN A 101 1.31 5.68 6.47
N ARG A 102 0.41 5.54 5.48
CA ARG A 102 0.10 4.23 4.91
C ARG A 102 1.33 3.67 4.20
N MET A 103 1.64 2.40 4.43
CA MET A 103 2.72 1.74 3.72
C MET A 103 2.37 1.59 2.24
N ILE A 104 3.32 1.89 1.36
CA ILE A 104 3.18 1.84 -0.10
C ILE A 104 4.04 0.73 -0.67
N TYR A 105 5.22 0.52 -0.11
CA TYR A 105 6.12 -0.54 -0.51
C TYR A 105 6.89 -1.04 0.70
N GLN A 106 7.08 -2.34 0.81
CA GLN A 106 7.98 -2.95 1.77
C GLN A 106 9.00 -3.84 1.05
N ALA A 107 10.28 -3.56 1.30
CA ALA A 107 11.36 -4.45 0.92
C ALA A 107 11.35 -5.70 1.79
N SER A 108 11.53 -6.87 1.18
CA SER A 108 11.62 -8.14 1.90
C SER A 108 12.43 -9.14 1.09
N ALA A 109 13.35 -9.83 1.77
CA ALA A 109 14.22 -10.87 1.21
C ALA A 109 13.50 -11.99 0.43
N CYS A 110 12.20 -12.16 0.64
CA CYS A 110 11.41 -13.20 -0.01
C CYS A 110 10.47 -12.65 -1.08
N HIS A 111 9.81 -11.51 -0.81
CA HIS A 111 8.82 -10.92 -1.68
C HIS A 111 8.71 -9.41 -1.43
N ASN A 112 9.28 -8.60 -2.31
CA ASN A 112 8.97 -7.18 -2.37
C ASN A 112 7.49 -6.98 -2.65
N MET A 113 6.86 -6.05 -1.95
CA MET A 113 5.43 -5.86 -2.10
C MET A 113 5.00 -4.41 -2.14
N THR A 114 4.28 -4.08 -3.21
CA THR A 114 3.61 -2.81 -3.43
C THR A 114 2.16 -2.91 -2.94
N THR A 115 1.72 -1.91 -2.17
CA THR A 115 0.44 -1.92 -1.45
C THR A 115 -0.38 -0.65 -1.69
N LEU A 116 -0.65 -0.35 -2.96
CA LEU A 116 -1.34 0.89 -3.40
C LEU A 116 -2.83 0.97 -3.00
N THR A 117 -3.40 -0.15 -2.52
CA THR A 117 -4.80 -0.26 -2.10
C THR A 117 -4.89 -0.81 -0.69
N GLU A 118 -5.99 -0.53 -0.01
CA GLU A 118 -6.35 -1.13 1.27
C GLU A 118 -6.55 -2.64 1.12
N LYS A 119 -7.09 -3.15 0.00
CA LYS A 119 -7.08 -4.59 -0.28
C LYS A 119 -5.66 -5.16 -0.26
N ALA A 120 -4.72 -4.53 -0.97
CA ALA A 120 -3.33 -5.01 -1.02
C ALA A 120 -2.65 -4.92 0.36
N ARG A 121 -2.88 -3.85 1.11
CA ARG A 121 -2.40 -3.70 2.49
C ARG A 121 -2.99 -4.77 3.40
N TYR A 122 -4.30 -4.98 3.34
CA TYR A 122 -5.01 -6.01 4.08
C TYR A 122 -4.45 -7.40 3.77
N SER A 123 -4.30 -7.74 2.49
CA SER A 123 -3.72 -9.02 2.05
C SER A 123 -2.28 -9.19 2.53
N HIS A 124 -1.45 -8.13 2.49
CA HIS A 124 -0.13 -8.18 3.10
C HIS A 124 -0.19 -8.45 4.61
N TYR A 125 -1.04 -7.72 5.34
CA TYR A 125 -1.16 -7.90 6.79
C TYR A 125 -1.61 -9.32 7.13
N TYR A 126 -2.54 -9.88 6.38
CA TYR A 126 -3.04 -11.22 6.63
C TYR A 126 -2.03 -12.30 6.23
N ASN A 127 -1.45 -12.22 5.03
CA ASN A 127 -0.55 -13.25 4.51
C ASN A 127 0.85 -13.20 5.14
N PHE A 128 1.30 -12.03 5.62
CA PHE A 128 2.64 -11.86 6.19
C PHE A 128 2.64 -11.83 7.74
N ALA A 129 1.53 -11.46 8.39
CA ALA A 129 1.38 -11.60 9.85
C ALA A 129 0.93 -13.01 10.29
N GLU A 130 0.76 -13.94 9.34
CA GLU A 130 0.48 -15.37 9.58
C GLU A 130 1.64 -16.15 10.25
N PHE A 131 2.60 -15.47 10.89
CA PHE A 131 3.46 -16.09 11.89
C PHE A 131 2.78 -16.23 13.27
N PHE A 132 1.61 -15.61 13.56
CA PHE A 132 1.03 -15.66 14.91
C PHE A 132 -0.51 -15.64 15.07
N THR A 133 -1.34 -15.84 14.03
CA THR A 133 -2.83 -15.83 14.25
C THR A 133 -3.53 -17.03 13.60
N PRO A 134 -4.39 -17.78 14.33
CA PRO A 134 -5.10 -18.93 13.77
C PRO A 134 -6.06 -18.57 12.63
N ARG A 135 -6.08 -19.41 11.60
CA ARG A 135 -6.74 -19.26 10.28
C ARG A 135 -8.25 -19.50 10.27
N SER A 136 -8.91 -19.61 11.41
CA SER A 136 -10.35 -19.90 11.48
C SER A 136 -11.10 -18.66 11.90
N GLU A 137 -11.54 -17.86 10.92
CA GLU A 137 -12.85 -17.22 10.91
C GLU A 137 -12.91 -16.23 9.74
N LEU A 138 -13.89 -16.40 8.85
CA LEU A 138 -14.35 -15.35 7.95
C LEU A 138 -14.70 -14.04 8.72
N GLU A 139 -14.91 -14.11 10.04
CA GLU A 139 -15.03 -12.97 10.95
C GLU A 139 -13.71 -12.24 11.25
N ALA A 140 -12.57 -12.91 11.16
CA ALA A 140 -11.25 -12.28 11.24
C ALA A 140 -10.97 -11.44 9.99
N GLU A 141 -11.56 -11.80 8.84
CA GLU A 141 -11.44 -11.04 7.60
C GLU A 141 -12.11 -9.66 7.63
N LEU A 142 -12.91 -9.40 8.67
CA LEU A 142 -13.70 -8.20 8.90
C LEU A 142 -13.01 -7.16 9.81
N ARG A 143 -11.76 -7.37 10.22
CA ARG A 143 -11.06 -6.47 11.17
C ARG A 143 -9.99 -5.62 10.50
N ASN A 144 -10.30 -4.37 10.18
CA ASN A 144 -9.27 -3.30 10.08
C ASN A 144 -9.19 -2.43 11.34
N VAL A 145 -9.98 -2.73 12.39
CA VAL A 145 -9.91 -2.00 13.66
C VAL A 145 -8.55 -2.18 14.32
N GLY A 146 -7.71 -1.14 14.22
CA GLY A 146 -6.48 -1.00 15.01
C GLY A 146 -5.41 -2.06 14.75
N ARG A 147 -5.49 -2.78 13.63
CA ARG A 147 -4.50 -3.78 13.22
C ARG A 147 -3.96 -3.49 11.81
N PRO A 148 -2.67 -3.78 11.57
CA PRO A 148 -1.64 -4.12 12.56
C PRO A 148 -1.27 -2.92 13.46
N ALA A 149 -0.70 -3.21 14.64
CA ALA A 149 -0.45 -2.22 15.70
C ALA A 149 0.50 -1.07 15.31
N TRP A 150 1.25 -1.23 14.22
CA TRP A 150 2.13 -0.20 13.67
C TRP A 150 1.40 0.81 12.77
N ARG A 151 0.12 0.58 12.42
CA ARG A 151 -0.68 1.56 11.67
C ARG A 151 -0.96 2.79 12.54
N LYS A 152 -0.96 3.95 11.91
CA LYS A 152 -1.31 5.19 12.59
C LYS A 152 -2.82 5.36 12.64
N VAL A 153 -3.43 4.97 13.76
CA VAL A 153 -4.87 5.11 13.99
C VAL A 153 -5.20 6.54 14.42
N ARG A 154 -5.64 7.38 13.48
CA ARG A 154 -6.12 8.74 13.76
C ARG A 154 -7.64 8.79 13.89
N PHE A 155 -8.32 7.94 13.13
CA PHE A 155 -9.77 7.81 13.09
C PHE A 155 -10.14 6.38 13.43
N PRO A 156 -10.36 6.06 14.72
CA PRO A 156 -10.80 4.72 15.10
C PRO A 156 -12.23 4.48 14.60
N ILE A 157 -12.53 3.24 14.25
CA ILE A 157 -13.89 2.74 14.01
C ILE A 157 -14.13 1.55 14.92
N ALA A 158 -15.33 1.44 15.49
CA ALA A 158 -15.71 0.24 16.23
C ALA A 158 -15.96 -0.93 15.25
N ALA A 159 -15.70 -2.16 15.71
CA ALA A 159 -15.81 -3.35 14.88
C ALA A 159 -17.22 -3.58 14.32
N ALA A 160 -18.26 -3.29 15.10
CA ALA A 160 -19.64 -3.51 14.67
C ALA A 160 -20.06 -2.57 13.52
N PRO A 161 -19.81 -1.24 13.58
CA PRO A 161 -20.02 -0.34 12.44
C PRO A 161 -19.19 -0.69 11.19
N GLU A 162 -17.93 -1.10 11.37
CA GLU A 162 -17.09 -1.54 10.25
C GLU A 162 -17.72 -2.74 9.55
N ARG A 163 -18.02 -3.81 10.32
CA ARG A 163 -18.67 -5.03 9.83
C ARG A 163 -19.99 -4.72 9.13
N ALA A 164 -20.85 -3.89 9.74
CA ALA A 164 -22.14 -3.54 9.15
C ALA A 164 -21.99 -2.83 7.79
N THR A 165 -20.99 -1.95 7.65
CA THR A 165 -20.72 -1.25 6.38
C THR A 165 -20.21 -2.22 5.32
N ARG A 166 -19.28 -3.11 5.67
CA ARG A 166 -18.75 -4.13 4.75
C ARG A 166 -19.83 -5.12 4.31
N LEU A 167 -20.74 -5.53 5.20
CA LEU A 167 -21.87 -6.39 4.84
C LEU A 167 -22.81 -5.71 3.84
N LYS A 168 -23.14 -4.43 4.03
CA LYS A 168 -23.95 -3.66 3.08
C LYS A 168 -23.31 -3.58 1.70
N PHE A 169 -21.98 -3.39 1.65
CA PHE A 169 -21.22 -3.43 0.41
C PHE A 169 -21.34 -4.79 -0.28
N TRP A 170 -21.09 -5.90 0.44
CA TRP A 170 -21.15 -7.22 -0.17
C TRP A 170 -22.56 -7.63 -0.59
N ASN A 171 -23.59 -7.21 0.13
CA ASN A 171 -24.97 -7.41 -0.29
C ASN A 171 -25.32 -6.66 -1.58
N ALA A 172 -24.67 -5.52 -1.85
CA ALA A 172 -24.91 -4.72 -3.05
C ALA A 172 -24.04 -5.13 -4.25
N ILE A 173 -22.80 -5.53 -4.00
CA ILE A 173 -21.82 -5.86 -5.04
C ILE A 173 -21.85 -7.35 -5.39
N GLY A 174 -22.07 -8.23 -4.41
CA GLY A 174 -21.91 -9.68 -4.52
C GLY A 174 -20.52 -10.13 -4.05
N TYR A 175 -20.46 -11.15 -3.19
CA TYR A 175 -19.18 -11.62 -2.63
C TYR A 175 -18.30 -12.31 -3.68
N GLU A 176 -18.91 -12.92 -4.69
CA GLU A 176 -18.22 -13.53 -5.84
C GLU A 176 -17.35 -12.51 -6.61
N GLN A 177 -17.63 -11.22 -6.48
CA GLN A 177 -16.87 -10.14 -7.09
C GLN A 177 -15.53 -9.85 -6.38
N ALA A 178 -15.27 -10.44 -5.22
CA ALA A 178 -13.98 -10.30 -4.51
C ALA A 178 -12.80 -10.76 -5.39
N ALA A 179 -13.02 -11.81 -6.18
CA ALA A 179 -12.05 -12.32 -7.17
C ALA A 179 -11.77 -11.32 -8.30
N ASN A 180 -12.72 -10.41 -8.57
CA ASN A 180 -12.59 -9.34 -9.56
C ASN A 180 -12.08 -8.02 -8.95
N ASN A 181 -11.39 -8.08 -7.82
CA ASN A 181 -10.81 -6.92 -7.12
C ASN A 181 -11.80 -5.91 -6.53
N TRP A 182 -13.06 -6.28 -6.38
CA TRP A 182 -13.94 -5.56 -5.48
C TRP A 182 -13.52 -5.79 -4.03
N TRP A 183 -13.46 -4.73 -3.24
CA TRP A 183 -13.18 -4.80 -1.81
C TRP A 183 -13.64 -3.52 -1.13
N ILE A 184 -13.84 -3.59 0.18
CA ILE A 184 -14.06 -2.41 1.01
C ILE A 184 -13.42 -2.60 2.38
N ALA A 185 -12.77 -1.56 2.87
CA ALA A 185 -12.16 -1.57 4.19
C ALA A 185 -11.96 -0.16 4.75
N TRP A 186 -11.89 -0.06 6.08
CA TRP A 186 -11.67 1.21 6.77
C TRP A 186 -10.20 1.65 6.69
N VAL A 187 -9.98 2.94 6.44
CA VAL A 187 -8.67 3.60 6.43
C VAL A 187 -8.52 4.47 7.69
N PRO A 188 -7.96 3.93 8.79
CA PRO A 188 -7.84 4.63 10.06
C PRO A 188 -6.87 5.83 10.05
N GLU A 189 -6.00 5.95 9.04
CA GLU A 189 -5.09 7.09 8.89
C GLU A 189 -5.82 8.38 8.48
N GLN A 190 -6.96 8.27 7.80
CA GLN A 190 -7.65 9.38 7.14
C GLN A 190 -9.17 9.42 7.36
N GLY A 191 -9.76 8.37 7.95
CA GLY A 191 -11.16 8.40 8.36
C GLY A 191 -12.15 8.22 7.21
N TYR A 192 -11.94 7.22 6.36
CA TYR A 192 -12.87 6.86 5.28
C TYR A 192 -12.88 5.36 5.02
N PHE A 193 -13.92 4.87 4.33
CA PHE A 193 -13.90 3.54 3.73
C PHE A 193 -13.26 3.61 2.34
N GLU A 194 -12.18 2.88 2.11
CA GLU A 194 -11.65 2.69 0.76
C GLU A 194 -12.46 1.58 0.08
N VAL A 195 -13.02 1.88 -1.08
CA VAL A 195 -13.64 0.91 -1.96
C VAL A 195 -12.66 0.62 -3.09
N ASN A 196 -12.15 -0.60 -3.15
CA ASN A 196 -11.37 -1.06 -4.29
C ASN A 196 -12.32 -1.58 -5.36
N ALA A 197 -12.09 -1.18 -6.59
CA ALA A 197 -12.85 -1.61 -7.75
C ALA A 197 -11.91 -2.07 -8.89
N PRO A 198 -12.32 -3.02 -9.73
CA PRO A 198 -11.56 -3.36 -10.94
C PRO A 198 -11.35 -2.14 -11.86
N VAL A 199 -10.28 -2.13 -12.65
CA VAL A 199 -10.09 -1.11 -13.69
C VAL A 199 -11.23 -1.25 -14.71
N GLY A 200 -11.90 -0.14 -15.04
CA GLY A 200 -13.06 -0.16 -15.94
C GLY A 200 -14.33 -0.79 -15.34
N TYR A 201 -14.46 -0.81 -14.01
CA TYR A 201 -15.62 -1.38 -13.33
C TYR A 201 -16.97 -0.74 -13.75
N SER A 202 -18.06 -1.48 -13.55
CA SER A 202 -19.41 -0.97 -13.79
C SER A 202 -19.89 -0.04 -12.67
N GLN A 203 -20.21 1.22 -13.02
CA GLN A 203 -20.78 2.19 -12.09
C GLN A 203 -22.12 1.74 -11.46
N SER A 204 -22.88 0.88 -12.14
CA SER A 204 -24.17 0.41 -11.63
C SER A 204 -24.05 -0.38 -10.33
N LEU A 205 -22.97 -1.15 -10.15
CA LEU A 205 -22.71 -1.90 -8.92
C LEU A 205 -22.48 -0.95 -7.74
N LEU A 206 -21.65 0.09 -7.93
CA LEU A 206 -21.44 1.12 -6.92
C LEU A 206 -22.72 1.89 -6.60
N GLN A 207 -23.53 2.22 -7.60
CA GLN A 207 -24.80 2.90 -7.37
C GLN A 207 -25.73 2.10 -6.45
N ARG A 208 -25.81 0.77 -6.60
CA ARG A 208 -26.56 -0.09 -5.67
C ARG A 208 -26.02 -0.01 -4.25
N PHE A 209 -24.69 0.03 -4.09
CA PHE A 209 -24.09 0.18 -2.77
C PHE A 209 -24.43 1.55 -2.16
N TRP A 210 -24.32 2.63 -2.93
CA TRP A 210 -24.62 4.00 -2.46
C TRP A 210 -26.04 4.18 -1.96
N GLN A 211 -27.01 3.41 -2.46
CA GLN A 211 -28.39 3.44 -1.96
C GLN A 211 -28.54 2.92 -0.52
N SER A 212 -27.60 2.13 -0.03
CA SER A 212 -27.65 1.51 1.30
C SER A 212 -26.49 1.90 2.23
N ALA A 213 -25.45 2.53 1.68
CA ALA A 213 -24.24 2.92 2.39
C ALA A 213 -24.57 3.84 3.60
N PRO A 214 -24.02 3.58 4.79
CA PRO A 214 -24.16 4.48 5.93
C PRO A 214 -23.63 5.89 5.61
N GLN A 215 -24.54 6.87 5.64
CA GLN A 215 -24.28 8.22 5.15
C GLN A 215 -23.30 9.02 6.02
N GLN A 216 -23.08 8.60 7.27
CA GLN A 216 -22.14 9.27 8.18
C GLN A 216 -20.67 9.11 7.81
N TYR A 217 -20.33 8.24 6.85
CA TYR A 217 -18.95 7.97 6.45
C TYR A 217 -18.60 8.59 5.09
N ARG A 218 -17.33 8.94 4.95
CA ARG A 218 -16.70 9.23 3.66
C ARG A 218 -16.29 7.91 2.99
N TYR A 219 -16.45 7.84 1.68
CA TYR A 219 -16.02 6.70 0.87
C TYR A 219 -15.07 7.18 -0.23
N VAL A 220 -13.93 6.52 -0.38
CA VAL A 220 -12.96 6.82 -1.43
C VAL A 220 -12.86 5.62 -2.34
N VAL A 221 -13.16 5.81 -3.62
CA VAL A 221 -13.05 4.75 -4.63
C VAL A 221 -11.69 4.83 -5.28
N VAL A 222 -10.97 3.71 -5.25
CA VAL A 222 -9.73 3.54 -5.99
C VAL A 222 -9.82 2.28 -6.85
N THR A 223 -9.25 2.32 -8.04
CA THR A 223 -9.12 1.12 -8.87
C THR A 223 -8.09 0.15 -8.29
N ALA A 224 -8.11 -1.08 -8.78
CA ALA A 224 -7.22 -2.16 -8.32
C ALA A 224 -5.73 -1.84 -8.49
N ASP A 225 -5.38 -0.95 -9.43
CA ASP A 225 -4.03 -0.41 -9.63
C ASP A 225 -3.69 0.76 -8.68
N GLY A 226 -4.61 1.14 -7.79
CA GLY A 226 -4.45 2.23 -6.84
C GLY A 226 -4.77 3.63 -7.38
N THR A 227 -5.31 3.77 -8.59
CA THR A 227 -5.74 5.10 -9.10
C THR A 227 -6.96 5.61 -8.34
N PHE A 228 -6.91 6.85 -7.85
CA PHE A 228 -8.09 7.51 -7.28
C PHE A 228 -9.13 7.76 -8.37
N VAL A 229 -10.39 7.41 -8.09
CA VAL A 229 -11.52 7.61 -9.02
C VAL A 229 -12.41 8.73 -8.53
N GLN A 230 -12.96 8.58 -7.32
CA GLN A 230 -13.92 9.51 -6.77
C GLN A 230 -13.98 9.42 -5.25
N GLU A 231 -14.50 10.48 -4.65
CA GLU A 231 -14.90 10.52 -3.25
C GLU A 231 -16.42 10.67 -3.18
N GLN A 232 -17.09 9.78 -2.45
CA GLN A 232 -18.52 9.84 -2.17
C GLN A 232 -18.73 10.30 -0.73
N THR A 233 -19.49 11.38 -0.56
CA THR A 233 -19.95 11.89 0.73
C THR A 233 -21.46 12.11 0.66
N PHE A 234 -22.14 11.98 1.79
CA PHE A 234 -23.57 12.20 1.91
C PHE A 234 -23.73 13.38 2.87
N ARG A 235 -24.26 14.50 2.38
CA ARG A 235 -24.51 15.72 3.15
C ARG A 235 -26.00 15.83 3.43
#